data_AF-A0A8J6CPH8-F1
#
_entry.id   AF-A0A8J6CPH8-F1
#
_cell.length_a   1.000
_cell.length_b   1.000
_cell.length_c   1.000
_cell.angle_alpha   90.00
_cell.angle_beta   90.00
_cell.angle_gamma   90.00
#
_symmetry.space_group_name_H-M   'P 1'
#
loop_
_entity.id
_entity.type
_entity.pdbx_description
1 polymer ?
#
loop_
_entity_poly.entity_id
_entity_poly.type
_entity_poly.pdbx_seq_one_letter_code
_entity_poly.pdbx_strand_id
1 'polypeptide(L)'
;MVDCIELVNDSIDELQKSICEIVCNRHSNFMLIMRNIQTWVSATLMDEDTCMDRFSSKAMNEYAKMMVRKRIVKIAHLTSNTLALINKYVSSQILH
;
A
#
# COMPACT_ATOMS: atom_id res chain seq x y z
N MET A 1 -17.86 7.36 8.17
CA MET A 1 -17.38 7.69 6.82
C MET A 1 -15.88 7.89 6.96
N VAL A 2 -15.08 7.00 6.36
CA VAL A 2 -13.63 7.03 6.48
C VAL A 2 -13.08 8.22 5.70
N ASP A 3 -12.13 8.95 6.28
CA ASP A 3 -11.48 10.08 5.62
C ASP A 3 -10.04 9.75 5.19
N CYS A 4 -9.40 10.65 4.41
CA CYS A 4 -8.06 10.37 3.89
C CYS A 4 -7.01 10.15 5.00
N ILE A 5 -7.14 10.78 6.18
CA ILE A 5 -6.17 10.58 7.25
C ILE A 5 -6.27 9.15 7.80
N GLU A 6 -7.50 8.67 7.98
CA GLU A 6 -7.76 7.28 8.38
C GLU A 6 -7.18 6.29 7.36
N LEU A 7 -7.44 6.49 6.06
CA LEU A 7 -6.89 5.63 4.98
C LEU A 7 -5.35 5.63 4.92
N VAL A 8 -4.72 6.79 5.15
CA VAL A 8 -3.25 6.87 5.19
C VAL A 8 -2.68 6.15 6.41
N ASN A 9 -3.39 6.13 7.54
CA ASN A 9 -2.97 5.35 8.70
C ASN A 9 -3.14 3.84 8.43
N ASP A 10 -4.25 3.44 7.81
CA ASP A 10 -4.48 2.05 7.41
C ASP A 10 -3.37 1.56 6.44
N SER A 11 -3.00 2.39 5.47
CA SER A 11 -1.84 2.17 4.59
C SER A 11 -0.52 1.95 5.35
N ILE A 12 -0.27 2.70 6.44
CA ILE A 12 0.92 2.50 7.27
C ILE A 12 0.87 1.14 7.98
N ASP A 13 -0.27 0.79 8.57
CA ASP A 13 -0.46 -0.47 9.28
C ASP A 13 -0.32 -1.68 8.34
N GLU A 14 -0.82 -1.57 7.12
CA GLU A 14 -0.69 -2.61 6.09
C GLU A 14 0.74 -2.79 5.62
N LEU A 15 1.47 -1.70 5.34
CA LEU A 15 2.89 -1.77 5.01
C LEU A 15 3.71 -2.37 6.17
N GLN A 16 3.38 -2.04 7.42
CA GLN A 16 4.01 -2.66 8.60
C GLN A 16 3.71 -4.16 8.68
N LYS A 17 2.47 -4.59 8.40
CA LYS A 17 2.12 -6.01 8.29
C LYS A 17 2.93 -6.69 7.20
N SER A 18 3.07 -6.07 6.02
CA SER A 18 3.92 -6.60 4.93
C SER A 18 5.36 -6.82 5.36
N ILE A 19 5.95 -5.88 6.12
CA ILE A 19 7.32 -6.03 6.64
C ILE A 19 7.38 -7.17 7.67
N CYS A 20 6.40 -7.25 8.57
CA CYS A 20 6.38 -8.29 9.60
C CYS A 20 6.17 -9.69 9.01
N GLU A 21 5.47 -9.85 7.90
CA GLU A 21 5.42 -11.13 7.17
C GLU A 21 6.82 -11.66 6.83
N ILE A 22 7.77 -10.79 6.50
CA ILE A 22 9.15 -11.18 6.20
C ILE A 22 9.97 -11.39 7.48
N VAL A 23 9.82 -10.50 8.46
CA VAL A 23 10.72 -10.44 9.63
C VAL A 23 10.27 -11.36 10.76
N CYS A 24 8.97 -11.42 11.02
CA CYS A 24 8.35 -12.10 12.14
C CYS A 24 8.01 -13.57 11.82
N ASN A 25 7.61 -13.87 10.58
CA ASN A 25 7.06 -15.16 10.19
C ASN A 25 8.11 -16.10 9.57
N ARG A 26 9.29 -16.23 10.18
CA ARG A 26 10.44 -16.99 9.63
C ARG A 26 10.19 -18.49 9.40
N HIS A 27 9.19 -19.07 10.07
CA HIS A 27 8.83 -20.48 9.93
C HIS A 27 7.59 -20.72 9.05
N SER A 28 7.00 -19.66 8.49
CA SER A 28 5.80 -19.76 7.65
C SER A 28 6.14 -20.19 6.22
N ASN A 29 5.17 -20.80 5.55
CA ASN A 29 5.30 -21.19 4.15
C ASN A 29 5.52 -19.96 3.26
N PHE A 30 6.52 -20.02 2.37
CA PHE A 30 6.87 -18.93 1.45
C PHE A 30 5.67 -18.38 0.68
N MET A 31 4.85 -19.26 0.10
CA MET A 31 3.68 -18.86 -0.68
C MET A 31 2.65 -18.12 0.18
N LEU A 32 2.49 -18.52 1.45
CA LEU A 32 1.59 -17.86 2.39
C LEU A 32 2.11 -16.47 2.75
N ILE A 33 3.40 -16.33 3.07
CA ILE A 33 4.05 -15.05 3.35
C ILE A 33 3.84 -14.10 2.15
N MET A 34 4.17 -14.56 0.95
CA MET A 34 4.06 -13.74 -0.26
C MET A 34 2.62 -13.33 -0.57
N ARG A 35 1.65 -14.24 -0.41
CA ARG A 35 0.22 -13.94 -0.59
C ARG A 35 -0.25 -12.88 0.40
N ASN A 36 0.16 -12.97 1.66
CA ASN A 36 -0.20 -11.98 2.67
C ASN A 36 0.40 -10.61 2.34
N ILE A 37 1.69 -10.56 1.95
CA ILE A 37 2.33 -9.33 1.50
C ILE A 37 1.59 -8.72 0.30
N GLN A 38 1.24 -9.53 -0.71
CA GLN A 38 0.48 -9.07 -1.87
C GLN A 38 -0.88 -8.49 -1.47
N THR A 39 -1.60 -9.12 -0.54
CA THR A 39 -2.87 -8.60 -0.01
C THR A 39 -2.67 -7.23 0.62
N TRP A 40 -1.74 -7.10 1.55
CA TRP A 40 -1.53 -5.85 2.29
C TRP A 40 -1.04 -4.71 1.39
N VAL A 41 -0.09 -4.97 0.48
CA VAL A 41 0.39 -3.95 -0.47
C VAL A 41 -0.70 -3.54 -1.46
N SER A 42 -1.57 -4.47 -1.88
CA SER A 42 -2.70 -4.13 -2.77
C SER A 42 -3.77 -3.32 -2.04
N ALA A 43 -4.01 -3.59 -0.76
CA ALA A 43 -4.91 -2.81 0.07
C ALA A 43 -4.38 -1.39 0.28
N THR A 44 -3.07 -1.23 0.50
CA THR A 44 -2.44 0.09 0.64
C THR A 44 -2.64 0.95 -0.62
N LEU A 45 -2.51 0.32 -1.79
CA LEU A 45 -2.76 1.02 -3.06
C LEU A 45 -4.23 1.45 -3.21
N MET A 46 -5.16 0.61 -2.76
CA MET A 46 -6.59 0.92 -2.75
C MET A 46 -6.94 2.06 -1.79
N ASP A 47 -6.29 2.11 -0.64
CA ASP A 47 -6.46 3.17 0.36
C ASP A 47 -5.92 4.52 -0.14
N GLU A 48 -4.78 4.51 -0.82
CA GLU A 48 -4.20 5.70 -1.46
C GLU A 48 -5.13 6.26 -2.55
N ASP A 49 -5.66 5.40 -3.42
CA ASP A 49 -6.65 5.77 -4.44
C ASP A 49 -7.93 6.32 -3.80
N THR A 50 -8.44 5.66 -2.77
CA THR A 50 -9.64 6.10 -2.05
C THR A 50 -9.41 7.42 -1.30
N CYS A 51 -8.21 7.64 -0.72
CA CYS A 51 -7.86 8.90 -0.07
C CYS A 51 -7.94 10.04 -1.10
N MET A 52 -7.44 9.83 -2.33
CA MET A 52 -7.48 10.85 -3.38
C MET A 52 -8.90 11.29 -3.70
N ASP A 53 -9.82 10.34 -3.82
CA ASP A 53 -11.23 10.61 -4.06
C ASP A 53 -11.87 11.37 -2.89
N ARG A 54 -11.67 10.89 -1.66
CA ARG A 54 -12.22 11.51 -0.44
C ARG A 54 -11.67 12.90 -0.21
N PHE A 55 -10.38 13.11 -0.45
CA PHE A 55 -9.70 14.38 -0.21
C PHE A 55 -10.12 15.45 -1.23
N SER A 56 -10.39 15.05 -2.48
CA SER A 56 -10.88 15.97 -3.52
C SER A 56 -12.23 16.61 -3.17
N SER A 57 -13.06 15.89 -2.40
CA SER A 57 -14.40 16.32 -2.00
C SER A 57 -14.46 17.31 -0.82
N LYS A 58 -13.34 17.55 -0.12
CA LYS A 58 -13.31 18.45 1.04
C LYS A 58 -13.13 19.92 0.62
N ALA A 59 -13.89 20.83 1.22
CA ALA A 59 -13.71 22.28 1.07
C ALA A 59 -12.44 22.71 1.82
N MET A 60 -11.33 22.83 1.11
CA MET A 60 -10.00 23.15 1.65
C MET A 60 -9.25 24.08 0.70
N ASN A 61 -8.22 24.75 1.23
CA ASN A 61 -7.30 25.57 0.44
C ASN A 61 -6.66 24.77 -0.71
N GLU A 62 -6.66 25.32 -1.92
CA GLU A 62 -6.17 24.65 -3.14
C GLU A 62 -4.68 24.28 -3.10
N TYR A 63 -3.84 25.10 -2.45
CA TYR A 63 -2.44 24.77 -2.27
C TYR A 63 -2.26 23.55 -1.35
N ALA A 64 -3.03 23.47 -0.27
CA ALA A 64 -3.04 22.29 0.59
C ALA A 64 -3.53 21.04 -0.17
N LYS A 65 -4.56 21.18 -1.02
CA LYS A 65 -5.05 20.10 -1.90
C LYS A 65 -3.95 19.54 -2.80
N MET A 66 -3.26 20.42 -3.51
CA MET A 66 -2.16 20.06 -4.40
C MET A 66 -1.02 19.37 -3.65
N MET A 67 -0.64 19.88 -2.47
CA MET A 67 0.46 19.32 -1.68
C MET A 67 0.18 17.91 -1.19
N VAL A 68 -1.03 17.64 -0.70
CA VAL A 68 -1.42 16.29 -0.28
C VAL A 68 -1.52 15.35 -1.49
N ARG A 69 -2.16 15.79 -2.59
CA ARG A 69 -2.24 15.00 -3.84
C ARG A 69 -0.86 14.56 -4.31
N LYS A 70 0.10 15.48 -4.36
CA LYS A 70 1.47 15.19 -4.80
C LYS A 70 2.15 14.14 -3.90
N ARG A 71 1.87 14.15 -2.60
CA ARG A 71 2.40 13.16 -1.66
C ARG A 71 1.76 11.80 -1.88
N ILE A 72 0.43 11.72 -1.92
CA ILE A 72 -0.29 10.45 -2.07
C ILE A 72 0.04 9.78 -3.40
N VAL A 73 0.06 10.51 -4.51
CA VAL A 73 0.48 9.96 -5.82
C VAL A 73 1.90 9.40 -5.78
N LYS A 74 2.81 10.07 -5.05
CA LYS A 74 4.19 9.56 -4.89
C LYS A 74 4.20 8.25 -4.12
N ILE A 75 3.41 8.13 -3.06
CA ILE A 75 3.35 6.89 -2.26
C ILE A 75 2.71 5.79 -3.09
N ALA A 76 1.59 6.04 -3.79
CA ALA A 76 0.96 5.11 -4.72
C ALA A 76 1.90 4.56 -5.80
N HIS A 77 2.75 5.41 -6.37
CA HIS A 77 3.77 4.93 -7.30
C HIS A 77 4.80 3.99 -6.64
N LEU A 78 5.22 4.27 -5.41
CA LEU A 78 6.14 3.41 -4.66
C LEU A 78 5.46 2.09 -4.25
N THR A 79 4.21 2.13 -3.81
CA THR A 79 3.38 0.97 -3.47
C THR A 79 3.19 0.07 -4.71
N SER A 80 2.83 0.66 -5.85
CA SER A 80 2.70 -0.05 -7.13
C SER A 80 4.01 -0.70 -7.59
N ASN A 81 5.13 0.03 -7.51
CA ASN A 81 6.46 -0.53 -7.81
C ASN A 81 6.80 -1.71 -6.90
N THR A 82 6.48 -1.60 -5.61
CA THR A 82 6.70 -2.66 -4.62
C THR A 82 5.88 -3.90 -4.97
N LEU A 83 4.58 -3.74 -5.28
CA LEU A 83 3.72 -4.84 -5.71
C LEU A 83 4.25 -5.53 -6.96
N ALA A 84 4.73 -4.76 -7.96
CA ALA A 84 5.32 -5.30 -9.17
C ALA A 84 6.58 -6.14 -8.89
N LEU A 85 7.45 -5.67 -7.99
CA LEU A 85 8.65 -6.40 -7.58
C LEU A 85 8.29 -7.71 -6.85
N ILE A 86 7.32 -7.67 -5.93
CA ILE A 86 6.84 -8.87 -5.22
C ILE A 86 6.28 -9.89 -6.22
N ASN A 87 5.42 -9.45 -7.15
CA ASN A 87 4.83 -10.32 -8.16
C ASN A 87 5.91 -11.00 -9.01
N LYS A 88 6.91 -10.24 -9.45
CA LYS A 88 8.04 -10.78 -10.22
C LYS A 88 8.86 -11.79 -9.41
N TYR A 89 9.11 -11.50 -8.13
CA TYR A 89 9.86 -12.39 -7.25
C TYR A 89 9.13 -13.72 -7.03
N VAL A 90 7.82 -13.68 -6.74
CA VAL A 90 6.98 -14.87 -6.60
C VAL A 90 7.01 -15.70 -7.88
N SER A 91 6.82 -15.08 -9.04
CA SER A 91 6.89 -15.79 -10.33
C SER A 91 8.25 -16.46 -10.57
N SER A 92 9.35 -15.82 -10.18
CA SER A 92 10.69 -16.40 -10.32
C SER A 92 10.93 -17.60 -9.40
N GLN A 93 10.29 -17.62 -8.22
CA GLN A 93 10.42 -18.73 -7.26
C GLN A 93 9.58 -19.95 -7.64
N ILE A 94 8.49 -19.76 -8.40
CA ILE A 94 7.61 -20.86 -8.89
C ILE A 94 8.25 -21.61 -10.08
N LEU A 95 9.14 -20.93 -10.83
CA LEU A 95 9.84 -21.51 -11.98
C LEU A 95 11.09 -22.33 -11.60
N HIS A 96 11.40 -22.41 -10.30
CA HIS A 96 12.45 -23.24 -9.71
C HIS A 96 11.82 -24.34 -8.85
#